data_AF-A0AAW2KI26-F1
#
_entry.id   AF-A0AAW2KI26-F1
#
_cell.length_a   1.000
_cell.length_b   1.000
_cell.length_c   1.000
_cell.angle_alpha   90.00
_cell.angle_beta   90.00
_cell.angle_gamma   90.00
#
_symmetry.space_group_name_H-M   'P 1'
#
loop_
_entity.id
_entity.type
_entity.pdbx_description
1 polymer ?
#
loop_
_entity_poly.entity_id
_entity_poly.type
_entity_poly.pdbx_seq_one_letter_code
_entity_poly.pdbx_strand_id
1 'polypeptide(L)'
;MKLCGISAFIETFPSGCLTLDFALGGGLPRGRIVEIYGPESSGKTTLALHAIAEVQPDNGEMALEIADRMCRSGAVDLICIDSVSALTPRAEIEGEIGMQQMGLQARLMSQALRKMSGNASKAGCTLVFLNQIRYKIGVYYGNPEVTSGGIALKFFASVRLEIRPIGKIKSVKGDEDVGLKVRVRVQKSKVSRPYKQAEFEIIFGEGVSKLGCVLDCAEMTDVLKKGAWYSYGDHRLGQGRDKALHYLKENPLLSEEIEKKVRLAVTDGIGQVGSYVKSSMQPDDEDMFQELQ
;
A
#
# COMPACT_ATOMS: atom_id res chain seq x y z
N MET A 1 47.04 -21.98 31.25
CA MET A 1 46.57 -20.60 30.98
C MET A 1 45.97 -20.56 29.57
N LYS A 2 44.65 -20.78 29.44
CA LYS A 2 43.86 -20.57 28.21
C LYS A 2 42.49 -20.07 28.66
N LEU A 3 42.34 -18.75 28.78
CA LEU A 3 41.04 -18.10 28.82
C LEU A 3 40.59 -17.97 27.37
N CYS A 4 39.78 -18.93 26.90
CA CYS A 4 39.06 -18.79 25.64
C CYS A 4 37.88 -17.85 25.91
N GLY A 5 38.03 -16.59 25.49
CA GLY A 5 37.02 -15.55 25.65
C GLY A 5 35.79 -15.87 24.81
N ILE A 6 34.71 -16.25 25.48
CA ILE A 6 33.37 -16.27 24.89
C ILE A 6 32.96 -14.80 24.74
N SER A 7 33.16 -14.23 23.55
CA SER A 7 32.50 -12.98 23.18
C SER A 7 31.00 -13.27 23.08
N ALA A 8 30.26 -13.01 24.15
CA ALA A 8 28.81 -13.09 24.15
C ALA A 8 28.29 -11.92 23.29
N PHE A 9 28.09 -12.17 21.99
CA PHE A 9 27.36 -11.25 21.13
C PHE A 9 25.93 -11.12 21.68
N ILE A 10 25.66 -10.00 22.34
CA ILE A 10 24.29 -9.65 22.74
C ILE A 10 23.56 -9.24 21.47
N GLU A 11 22.42 -9.86 21.22
CA GLU A 11 21.57 -9.52 20.08
C GLU A 11 21.04 -8.10 20.26
N THR A 12 21.12 -7.27 19.21
CA THR A 12 20.65 -5.88 19.21
C THR A 12 19.54 -5.70 18.18
N PHE A 13 18.71 -4.68 18.36
CA PHE A 13 17.79 -4.18 17.33
C PHE A 13 18.17 -2.76 16.93
N PRO A 14 17.96 -2.36 15.65
CA PRO A 14 18.25 -1.01 15.21
C PRO A 14 17.44 0.02 16.00
N SER A 15 18.06 1.14 16.36
CA SER A 15 17.39 2.26 17.03
C SER A 15 16.60 3.15 16.06
N GLY A 16 16.69 2.87 14.75
CA GLY A 16 16.18 3.73 13.67
C GLY A 16 17.11 4.92 13.37
N CYS A 17 18.27 4.98 14.03
CA CYS A 17 19.28 6.02 13.84
C CYS A 17 20.67 5.37 13.70
N LEU A 18 21.20 5.34 12.47
CA LEU A 18 22.47 4.66 12.18
C LEU A 18 23.65 5.19 13.00
N THR A 19 23.67 6.49 13.29
CA THR A 19 24.73 7.11 14.11
C THR A 19 24.64 6.66 15.57
N LEU A 20 23.42 6.49 16.10
CA LEU A 20 23.21 5.92 17.43
C LEU A 20 23.55 4.42 17.46
N ASP A 21 23.18 3.66 16.43
CA ASP A 21 23.51 2.25 16.33
C ASP A 21 25.04 2.03 16.28
N PHE A 22 25.76 2.88 15.54
CA PHE A 22 27.21 2.89 15.52
C PHE A 22 27.80 3.18 16.92
N ALA A 23 27.27 4.18 17.63
CA ALA A 23 27.71 4.52 18.98
C ALA A 23 27.42 3.40 20.00
N LEU A 24 26.33 2.67 19.83
CA LEU A 24 25.93 1.54 20.68
C LEU A 24 26.61 0.21 20.29
N GLY A 25 27.35 0.16 19.19
CA GLY A 25 28.01 -1.05 18.71
C GLY A 25 27.05 -2.07 18.08
N GLY A 26 25.94 -1.62 17.48
CA GLY A 26 24.97 -2.46 16.79
C GLY A 26 23.50 -2.14 17.10
N GLY A 27 23.22 -1.16 17.94
CA GLY A 27 21.87 -0.73 18.30
C GLY A 27 21.48 -1.07 19.74
N LEU A 28 20.17 -1.14 19.99
CA LEU A 28 19.62 -1.33 21.32
C LEU A 28 19.69 -2.81 21.73
N PRO A 29 20.21 -3.15 22.92
CA PRO A 29 20.37 -4.53 23.35
C PRO A 29 19.03 -5.22 23.66
N ARG A 30 18.80 -6.40 23.08
CA ARG A 30 17.64 -7.25 23.39
C ARG A 30 17.70 -7.80 24.80
N GLY A 31 16.54 -7.90 25.46
CA GLY A 31 16.41 -8.48 26.80
C GLY A 31 17.07 -7.65 27.93
N ARG A 32 17.43 -6.39 27.67
CA ARG A 32 18.02 -5.46 28.65
C ARG A 32 17.11 -4.25 28.85
N ILE A 33 17.20 -3.62 30.01
CA ILE A 33 16.53 -2.34 30.29
C ILE A 33 17.38 -1.23 29.69
N VAL A 34 16.77 -0.38 28.85
CA VAL A 34 17.40 0.82 28.28
C VAL A 34 16.62 2.04 28.75
N GLU A 35 17.33 3.05 29.25
CA GLU A 35 16.76 4.35 29.64
C GLU A 35 17.16 5.42 28.63
N ILE A 36 16.17 6.15 28.09
CA ILE A 36 16.38 7.34 27.26
C ILE A 36 15.89 8.56 28.07
N TYR A 37 16.81 9.34 28.63
CA TYR A 37 16.52 10.52 29.45
C TYR A 37 16.98 11.82 28.77
N GLY A 38 16.45 12.95 29.23
CA GLY A 38 16.74 14.26 28.64
C GLY A 38 15.64 15.31 28.89
N PRO A 39 15.90 16.60 28.58
CA PRO A 39 14.95 17.70 28.76
C PRO A 39 13.61 17.50 28.05
N GLU A 40 12.56 18.21 28.46
CA GLU A 40 11.29 18.22 27.69
C GLU A 40 11.55 18.64 26.24
N SER A 41 10.81 18.02 25.31
CA SER A 41 10.98 18.24 23.87
C SER A 41 12.36 17.92 23.29
N SER A 42 13.22 17.18 24.01
CA SER A 42 14.54 16.75 23.50
C SER A 42 14.51 15.59 22.49
N GLY A 43 13.33 15.19 22.01
CA GLY A 43 13.18 14.09 21.04
C GLY A 43 13.18 12.66 21.62
N LYS A 44 13.09 12.49 22.95
CA LYS A 44 13.05 11.14 23.59
C LYS A 44 11.97 10.24 23.00
N THR A 45 10.74 10.77 22.92
CA THR A 45 9.59 10.05 22.36
C THR A 45 9.84 9.71 20.89
N THR A 46 10.38 10.66 20.12
CA THR A 46 10.72 10.45 18.71
C THR A 46 11.71 9.30 18.54
N LEU A 47 12.81 9.29 19.30
CA LEU A 47 13.80 8.23 19.26
C LEU A 47 13.21 6.87 19.64
N ALA A 48 12.37 6.83 20.68
CA ALA A 48 11.70 5.60 21.09
C ALA A 48 10.73 5.07 20.01
N LEU A 49 9.98 5.96 19.34
CA LEU A 49 9.08 5.57 18.25
C LEU A 49 9.86 5.04 17.04
N HIS A 50 10.99 5.67 16.67
CA HIS A 50 11.87 5.15 15.62
C HIS A 50 12.40 3.76 15.95
N ALA A 51 12.88 3.55 17.18
CA ALA A 51 13.33 2.24 17.62
C ALA A 51 12.20 1.19 17.56
N ILE A 52 10.97 1.55 17.94
CA ILE A 52 9.80 0.66 17.85
C ILE A 52 9.48 0.31 16.39
N ALA A 53 9.61 1.27 15.47
CA ALA A 53 9.31 1.05 14.06
C ALA A 53 10.24 0.02 13.38
N GLU A 54 11.47 -0.10 13.86
CA GLU A 54 12.47 -1.07 13.36
C GLU A 54 12.26 -2.49 13.91
N VAL A 55 11.44 -2.65 14.96
CA VAL A 55 11.20 -3.96 15.57
C VAL A 55 10.10 -4.69 14.81
N GLN A 56 10.45 -5.88 14.28
CA GLN A 56 9.45 -6.78 13.72
C GLN A 56 8.62 -7.42 14.85
N PRO A 57 7.29 -7.37 14.78
CA PRO A 57 6.43 -7.97 15.80
C PRO A 57 6.43 -9.50 15.69
N ASP A 58 6.50 -10.18 16.83
CA ASP A 58 6.53 -11.64 16.90
C ASP A 58 5.16 -12.31 16.65
N ASN A 59 4.07 -11.57 16.89
CA ASN A 59 2.70 -12.04 16.71
C ASN A 59 1.75 -10.92 16.27
N GLY A 60 0.57 -11.31 15.77
CA GLY A 60 -0.43 -10.40 15.25
C GLY A 60 -1.00 -9.43 16.30
N GLU A 61 -1.15 -9.86 17.56
CA GLU A 61 -1.58 -8.99 18.66
C GLU A 61 -0.59 -7.84 18.86
N MET A 62 0.70 -8.16 18.95
CA MET A 62 1.78 -7.21 19.12
C MET A 62 1.86 -6.23 17.94
N ALA A 63 1.75 -6.74 16.71
CA ALA A 63 1.76 -5.91 15.50
C ALA A 63 0.64 -4.86 15.52
N LEU A 64 -0.59 -5.28 15.84
CA LEU A 64 -1.75 -4.40 15.89
C LEU A 64 -1.70 -3.42 17.08
N GLU A 65 -1.15 -3.84 18.21
CA GLU A 65 -0.96 -2.98 19.37
C GLU A 65 0.11 -1.90 19.11
N ILE A 66 1.22 -2.25 18.47
CA ILE A 66 2.24 -1.28 18.04
C ILE A 66 1.61 -0.26 17.09
N ALA A 67 0.89 -0.72 16.07
CA ALA A 67 0.21 0.17 15.12
C ALA A 67 -0.80 1.11 15.81
N ASP A 68 -1.55 0.61 16.79
CA ASP A 68 -2.52 1.39 17.57
C ASP A 68 -1.84 2.42 18.50
N ARG A 69 -0.68 2.08 19.09
CA ARG A 69 0.14 3.01 19.89
C ARG A 69 0.77 4.09 19.02
N MET A 70 1.32 3.73 17.87
CA MET A 70 1.86 4.66 16.87
C MET A 70 0.79 5.62 16.36
N CYS A 71 -0.41 5.09 16.09
CA CYS A 71 -1.54 5.90 15.70
C CYS A 71 -1.94 6.90 16.80
N ARG A 72 -1.99 6.48 18.07
CA ARG A 72 -2.34 7.36 19.19
C ARG A 72 -1.30 8.45 19.49
N SER A 73 -0.03 8.21 19.18
CA SER A 73 1.02 9.18 19.46
C SER A 73 0.88 10.45 18.62
N GLY A 74 0.14 10.39 17.49
CA GLY A 74 0.02 11.49 16.54
C GLY A 74 1.33 11.82 15.82
N ALA A 75 2.36 10.97 15.97
CA ALA A 75 3.66 11.16 15.33
C ALA A 75 3.73 10.53 13.93
N VAL A 76 2.72 9.75 13.54
CA VAL A 76 2.70 8.98 12.29
C VAL A 76 1.38 9.23 11.56
N ASP A 77 1.49 9.77 10.34
CA ASP A 77 0.33 10.05 9.48
C ASP A 77 -0.13 8.83 8.66
N LEU A 78 0.76 7.85 8.45
CA LEU A 78 0.51 6.67 7.63
C LEU A 78 1.18 5.44 8.22
N ILE A 79 0.40 4.39 8.45
CA ILE A 79 0.90 3.08 8.89
C ILE A 79 0.48 2.03 7.84
N CYS A 80 1.46 1.32 7.30
CA CYS A 80 1.24 0.20 6.39
C CYS A 80 1.50 -1.13 7.11
N ILE A 81 0.56 -2.07 6.99
CA ILE A 81 0.64 -3.42 7.57
C ILE A 81 0.74 -4.42 6.42
N ASP A 82 1.95 -4.94 6.20
CA ASP A 82 2.25 -5.97 5.21
C ASP A 82 2.59 -7.31 5.88
N SER A 83 1.72 -8.31 5.91
CA SER A 83 0.35 -8.35 5.39
C SER A 83 -0.61 -8.88 6.45
N VAL A 84 -1.91 -8.70 6.25
CA VAL A 84 -2.95 -9.24 7.14
C VAL A 84 -2.81 -10.75 7.33
N SER A 85 -2.38 -11.48 6.29
CA SER A 85 -2.16 -12.93 6.38
C SER A 85 -1.05 -13.30 7.37
N ALA A 86 -0.09 -12.40 7.60
CA ALA A 86 1.02 -12.59 8.54
C ALA A 86 0.68 -12.18 9.98
N LEU A 87 -0.50 -11.61 10.23
CA LEU A 87 -0.98 -11.32 11.58
C LEU A 87 -1.48 -12.61 12.24
N THR A 88 -0.55 -13.53 12.51
CA THR A 88 -0.83 -14.81 13.17
C THR A 88 -1.00 -14.58 14.67
N PRO A 89 -2.15 -14.95 15.25
CA PRO A 89 -2.36 -14.83 16.69
C PRO A 89 -1.35 -15.65 17.48
N ARG A 90 -0.99 -15.17 18.67
CA ARG A 90 -0.01 -15.84 19.54
C ARG A 90 -0.35 -17.31 19.81
N ALA A 91 -1.62 -17.64 20.05
CA ALA A 91 -2.04 -19.01 20.31
C ALA A 91 -1.90 -19.95 19.09
N GLU A 92 -1.86 -19.40 17.88
CA GLU A 92 -1.59 -20.16 16.65
C GLU A 92 -0.08 -20.44 16.50
N ILE A 93 0.77 -19.47 16.89
CA ILE A 93 2.24 -19.61 16.84
C ILE A 93 2.74 -20.58 17.92
N GLU A 94 2.20 -20.50 19.13
CA GLU A 94 2.56 -21.39 20.24
C GLU A 94 1.89 -22.77 20.14
N GLY A 95 0.88 -22.92 19.27
CA GLY A 95 0.14 -24.15 19.07
C GLY A 95 0.89 -25.17 18.21
N GLU A 96 0.51 -26.45 18.33
CA GLU A 96 1.03 -27.50 17.47
C GLU A 96 0.48 -27.38 16.04
N ILE A 97 1.32 -27.70 15.05
CA ILE A 97 0.91 -27.74 13.64
C ILE A 97 -0.20 -28.77 13.46
N GLY A 98 -1.36 -28.32 12.97
CA GLY A 98 -2.55 -29.16 12.77
C GLY A 98 -3.60 -29.04 13.88
N MET A 99 -3.32 -28.30 14.96
CA MET A 99 -4.34 -27.96 15.95
C MET A 99 -5.37 -27.01 15.32
N GLN A 100 -6.64 -27.42 15.34
CA GLN A 100 -7.71 -26.60 14.78
C GLN A 100 -8.06 -25.42 15.70
N GLN A 101 -7.60 -24.22 15.33
CA GLN A 101 -7.98 -22.97 15.96
C GLN A 101 -8.76 -22.10 14.98
N MET A 102 -10.02 -22.48 14.73
CA MET A 102 -10.82 -21.83 13.68
C MET A 102 -11.13 -20.36 14.01
N GLY A 103 -10.82 -19.46 13.08
CA GLY A 103 -11.29 -18.07 13.12
C GLY A 103 -10.58 -17.15 14.11
N LEU A 104 -9.46 -17.57 14.71
CA LEU A 104 -8.73 -16.77 15.69
C LEU A 104 -8.24 -15.44 15.09
N GLN A 105 -7.64 -15.49 13.91
CA GLN A 105 -7.20 -14.30 13.17
C GLN A 105 -8.36 -13.33 12.84
N ALA A 106 -9.52 -13.85 12.46
CA ALA A 106 -10.69 -13.02 12.15
C ALA A 106 -11.24 -12.29 13.39
N ARG A 107 -11.21 -12.95 14.55
CA ARG A 107 -11.59 -12.36 15.84
C ARG A 107 -10.59 -11.27 16.26
N LEU A 108 -9.30 -11.56 16.15
CA LEU A 108 -8.22 -10.60 16.43
C LEU A 108 -8.39 -9.32 15.60
N MET A 109 -8.54 -9.47 14.27
CA MET A 109 -8.76 -8.35 13.35
C MET A 109 -10.01 -7.55 13.70
N SER A 110 -11.12 -8.22 14.03
CA SER A 110 -12.38 -7.54 14.40
C SER A 110 -12.24 -6.70 15.66
N GLN A 111 -11.51 -7.18 16.66
CA GLN A 111 -11.26 -6.45 17.91
C GLN A 111 -10.31 -5.27 17.69
N ALA A 112 -9.21 -5.50 16.96
CA ALA A 112 -8.22 -4.48 16.67
C ALA A 112 -8.80 -3.33 15.84
N LEU A 113 -9.45 -3.63 14.72
CA LEU A 113 -10.04 -2.60 13.84
C LEU A 113 -11.11 -1.75 14.55
N ARG A 114 -11.88 -2.35 15.46
CA ARG A 114 -12.88 -1.62 16.26
C ARG A 114 -12.25 -0.55 17.15
N LYS A 115 -11.07 -0.84 17.73
CA LYS A 115 -10.32 0.12 18.56
C LYS A 115 -9.54 1.11 17.69
N MET A 116 -8.79 0.59 16.71
CA MET A 116 -7.90 1.38 15.86
C MET A 116 -8.64 2.36 14.96
N SER A 117 -9.80 2.00 14.41
CA SER A 117 -10.54 2.91 13.49
C SER A 117 -10.92 4.22 14.16
N GLY A 118 -11.28 4.20 15.45
CA GLY A 118 -11.60 5.40 16.21
C GLY A 118 -10.35 6.24 16.51
N ASN A 119 -9.25 5.59 16.87
CA ASN A 119 -7.98 6.27 17.16
C ASN A 119 -7.38 6.89 15.90
N ALA A 120 -7.40 6.17 14.78
CA ALA A 120 -6.94 6.62 13.47
C ALA A 120 -7.65 7.89 13.02
N SER A 121 -8.98 7.90 13.14
CA SER A 121 -9.77 9.08 12.80
C SER A 121 -9.49 10.29 13.69
N LYS A 122 -9.20 10.08 14.99
CA LYS A 122 -8.89 11.17 15.93
C LYS A 122 -7.48 11.73 15.74
N ALA A 123 -6.52 10.86 15.42
CA ALA A 123 -5.12 11.23 15.23
C ALA A 123 -4.81 11.73 13.81
N GLY A 124 -5.74 11.59 12.85
CA GLY A 124 -5.46 11.89 11.45
C GLY A 124 -4.56 10.84 10.75
N CYS A 125 -4.38 9.68 11.37
CA CYS A 125 -3.53 8.61 10.86
C CYS A 125 -4.29 7.73 9.85
N THR A 126 -3.68 7.47 8.69
CA THR A 126 -4.17 6.54 7.68
C THR A 126 -3.60 5.15 7.91
N LEU A 127 -4.47 4.13 7.93
CA LEU A 127 -4.07 2.73 8.05
C LEU A 127 -4.24 2.02 6.71
N VAL A 128 -3.15 1.46 6.17
CA VAL A 128 -3.13 0.68 4.94
C VAL A 128 -2.85 -0.78 5.29
N PHE A 129 -3.75 -1.68 4.90
CA PHE A 129 -3.57 -3.11 5.09
C PHE A 129 -3.34 -3.79 3.75
N LEU A 130 -2.18 -4.43 3.60
CA LEU A 130 -1.91 -5.30 2.46
C LEU A 130 -2.45 -6.69 2.75
N ASN A 131 -3.11 -7.28 1.77
CA ASN A 131 -3.77 -8.57 1.94
C ASN A 131 -3.63 -9.40 0.67
N GLN A 132 -3.63 -10.70 0.85
CA GLN A 132 -3.49 -11.66 -0.23
C GLN A 132 -4.87 -12.22 -0.60
N ILE A 133 -5.03 -12.54 -1.88
CA ILE A 133 -6.19 -13.29 -2.36
C ILE A 133 -5.96 -14.78 -2.09
N ARG A 134 -7.01 -15.46 -1.63
CA ARG A 134 -7.08 -16.91 -1.41
C ARG A 134 -8.34 -17.44 -2.08
N TYR A 135 -8.32 -18.70 -2.50
CA TYR A 135 -9.50 -19.36 -3.07
C TYR A 135 -10.17 -20.22 -2.01
N LYS A 136 -11.48 -20.01 -1.80
CA LYS A 136 -12.26 -20.85 -0.90
C LYS A 136 -12.63 -22.15 -1.62
N ILE A 137 -12.15 -23.27 -1.08
CA ILE A 137 -12.48 -24.61 -1.60
C ILE A 137 -13.98 -24.88 -1.38
N GLY A 138 -14.65 -25.45 -2.39
CA GLY A 138 -16.05 -25.86 -2.31
C GLY A 138 -17.08 -24.80 -2.70
N VAL A 139 -16.64 -23.65 -3.26
CA VAL A 139 -17.53 -22.67 -3.88
C VAL A 139 -17.63 -22.98 -5.37
N TYR A 140 -18.78 -23.51 -5.80
CA TYR A 140 -19.06 -23.86 -7.20
C TYR A 140 -19.78 -22.75 -7.97
N TYR A 141 -20.34 -21.77 -7.27
CA TYR A 141 -21.10 -20.65 -7.85
C TYR A 141 -20.66 -19.34 -7.22
N GLY A 142 -20.57 -18.28 -8.02
CA GLY A 142 -20.07 -16.96 -7.61
C GLY A 142 -18.54 -16.84 -7.56
N ASN A 143 -18.02 -15.72 -7.05
CA ASN A 143 -16.58 -15.48 -6.96
C ASN A 143 -15.95 -16.26 -5.78
N PRO A 144 -15.06 -17.24 -6.02
CA PRO A 144 -14.43 -18.04 -4.97
C PRO A 144 -13.34 -17.30 -4.18
N GLU A 145 -13.00 -16.07 -4.58
CA GLU A 145 -11.91 -15.30 -4.00
C GLU A 145 -12.27 -14.67 -2.65
N VAL A 146 -11.43 -14.93 -1.66
CA VAL A 146 -11.54 -14.41 -0.30
C VAL A 146 -10.22 -13.83 0.16
N THR A 147 -10.29 -12.89 1.10
CA THR A 147 -9.12 -12.25 1.72
C THR A 147 -8.92 -12.77 3.14
N SER A 148 -7.68 -12.89 3.61
CA SER A 148 -7.37 -13.29 4.99
C SER A 148 -7.89 -12.29 6.02
N GLY A 149 -8.02 -12.70 7.28
CA GLY A 149 -8.44 -11.82 8.38
C GLY A 149 -9.96 -11.61 8.54
N GLY A 150 -10.78 -12.42 7.86
CA GLY A 150 -12.24 -12.37 7.98
C GLY A 150 -12.88 -11.17 7.28
N ILE A 151 -14.13 -10.85 7.65
CA ILE A 151 -14.95 -9.84 6.96
C ILE A 151 -14.75 -8.43 7.55
N ALA A 152 -14.24 -8.30 8.78
CA ALA A 152 -14.13 -7.03 9.48
C ALA A 152 -13.42 -5.95 8.66
N LEU A 153 -12.26 -6.26 8.08
CA LEU A 153 -11.52 -5.31 7.24
C LEU A 153 -12.34 -4.83 6.04
N LYS A 154 -13.17 -5.70 5.44
CA LYS A 154 -14.03 -5.32 4.31
C LYS A 154 -15.06 -4.25 4.72
N PHE A 155 -15.56 -4.28 5.95
CA PHE A 155 -16.54 -3.30 6.46
C PHE A 155 -15.89 -2.00 6.96
N PHE A 156 -14.81 -2.12 7.73
CA PHE A 156 -14.09 -0.97 8.30
C PHE A 156 -13.37 -0.15 7.22
N ALA A 157 -12.79 -0.79 6.20
CA ALA A 157 -12.08 -0.08 5.14
C ALA A 157 -12.99 0.93 4.42
N SER A 158 -12.51 2.17 4.34
CA SER A 158 -13.15 3.25 3.58
C SER A 158 -12.90 3.09 2.08
N VAL A 159 -11.71 2.63 1.70
CA VAL A 159 -11.35 2.31 0.32
C VAL A 159 -10.80 0.90 0.26
N ARG A 160 -11.23 0.11 -0.73
CA ARG A 160 -10.64 -1.19 -1.05
C ARG A 160 -10.17 -1.16 -2.49
N LEU A 161 -8.88 -1.38 -2.66
CA LEU A 161 -8.21 -1.44 -3.95
C LEU A 161 -7.84 -2.88 -4.22
N GLU A 162 -8.19 -3.37 -5.41
CA GLU A 162 -7.76 -4.66 -5.90
C GLU A 162 -6.79 -4.42 -7.04
N ILE A 163 -5.54 -4.85 -6.86
CA ILE A 163 -4.51 -4.77 -7.88
C ILE A 163 -4.35 -6.12 -8.57
N ARG A 164 -4.36 -6.13 -9.91
CA ARG A 164 -4.08 -7.31 -10.72
C ARG A 164 -3.05 -6.99 -11.80
N PRO A 165 -2.06 -7.86 -12.03
CA PRO A 165 -1.22 -7.77 -13.21
C PRO A 165 -2.05 -8.08 -14.46
N ILE A 166 -1.94 -7.25 -15.49
CA ILE A 166 -2.63 -7.44 -16.78
C ILE A 166 -1.68 -7.84 -17.92
N GLY A 167 -0.38 -7.59 -17.76
CA GLY A 167 0.61 -7.98 -18.74
C GLY A 167 2.03 -7.65 -18.28
N LYS A 168 3.01 -8.18 -19.01
CA LYS A 168 4.42 -7.84 -18.83
C LYS A 168 4.87 -6.88 -19.92
N ILE A 169 5.78 -5.98 -19.58
CA ILE A 169 6.38 -5.04 -20.51
C ILE A 169 7.72 -5.64 -20.93
N LYS A 170 7.92 -5.84 -22.22
CA LYS A 170 9.17 -6.36 -22.79
C LYS A 170 10.06 -5.23 -23.28
N SER A 171 11.37 -5.40 -23.18
CA SER A 171 12.34 -4.46 -23.73
C SER A 171 12.25 -4.40 -25.26
N VAL A 172 12.51 -3.22 -25.83
CA VAL A 172 12.65 -3.04 -27.29
C VAL A 172 13.90 -3.75 -27.84
N LYS A 173 14.89 -4.04 -26.99
CA LYS A 173 16.21 -4.58 -27.36
C LYS A 173 16.47 -6.03 -26.92
N GLY A 174 15.48 -6.74 -26.37
CA GLY A 174 15.65 -8.12 -25.91
C GLY A 174 14.36 -8.75 -25.34
N ASP A 175 14.40 -10.04 -25.03
CA ASP A 175 13.26 -10.80 -24.46
C ASP A 175 13.16 -10.67 -22.92
N GLU A 176 13.81 -9.66 -22.35
CA GLU A 176 13.76 -9.39 -20.91
C GLU A 176 12.50 -8.60 -20.54
N ASP A 177 11.83 -9.07 -19.49
CA ASP A 177 10.71 -8.38 -18.87
C ASP A 177 11.23 -7.15 -18.11
N VAL A 178 10.94 -5.95 -18.59
CA VAL A 178 11.38 -4.67 -18.00
C VAL A 178 10.37 -4.09 -17.02
N GLY A 179 9.16 -4.67 -16.94
CA GLY A 179 8.15 -4.23 -15.98
C GLY A 179 6.84 -5.00 -16.06
N LEU A 180 5.88 -4.57 -15.23
CA LEU A 180 4.50 -5.04 -15.24
C LEU A 180 3.54 -3.92 -15.58
N LYS A 181 2.58 -4.23 -16.43
CA LYS A 181 1.36 -3.45 -16.54
C LYS A 181 0.36 -3.98 -15.53
N VAL A 182 -0.15 -3.10 -14.67
CA VAL A 182 -1.09 -3.43 -13.59
C VAL A 182 -2.39 -2.66 -13.75
N ARG A 183 -3.49 -3.29 -13.32
CA ARG A 183 -4.82 -2.69 -13.21
C ARG A 183 -5.24 -2.68 -11.75
N VAL A 184 -5.68 -1.52 -11.27
CA VAL A 184 -6.22 -1.34 -9.93
C VAL A 184 -7.72 -1.04 -10.05
N ARG A 185 -8.58 -1.90 -9.51
CA ARG A 185 -10.04 -1.70 -9.42
C ARG A 185 -10.40 -1.21 -8.01
N VAL A 186 -11.21 -0.17 -7.93
CA VAL A 186 -11.77 0.33 -6.67
C VAL A 186 -12.98 -0.53 -6.29
N GLN A 187 -12.76 -1.59 -5.51
CA GLN A 187 -13.83 -2.50 -5.10
C GLN A 187 -14.76 -1.94 -4.03
N LYS A 188 -14.30 -0.92 -3.30
CA LYS A 188 -15.12 -0.17 -2.34
C LYS A 188 -14.58 1.24 -2.23
N SER A 189 -15.47 2.22 -2.16
CA SER A 189 -15.13 3.58 -1.79
C SER A 189 -16.27 4.21 -1.01
N LYS A 190 -15.98 4.75 0.18
CA LYS A 190 -16.89 5.59 0.97
C LYS A 190 -16.71 7.09 0.68
N VAL A 191 -15.71 7.45 -0.13
CA VAL A 191 -15.27 8.83 -0.41
C VAL A 191 -15.50 9.25 -1.85
N SER A 192 -15.65 8.29 -2.77
CA SER A 192 -15.80 8.53 -4.21
C SER A 192 -16.66 7.43 -4.85
N ARG A 193 -16.98 7.57 -6.14
CA ARG A 193 -17.71 6.55 -6.89
C ARG A 193 -16.91 5.23 -6.93
N PRO A 194 -17.46 4.12 -6.43
CA PRO A 194 -16.80 2.81 -6.51
C PRO A 194 -16.73 2.30 -7.95
N TYR A 195 -15.99 1.21 -8.15
CA TYR A 195 -15.82 0.46 -9.41
C TYR A 195 -15.09 1.16 -10.55
N LYS A 196 -14.50 2.33 -10.29
CA LYS A 196 -13.49 2.90 -11.19
C LYS A 196 -12.25 2.01 -11.25
N GLN A 197 -11.60 2.02 -12.41
CA GLN A 197 -10.36 1.28 -12.65
C GLN A 197 -9.27 2.26 -13.07
N ALA A 198 -8.04 1.97 -12.68
CA ALA A 198 -6.84 2.67 -13.11
C ALA A 198 -5.85 1.66 -13.65
N GLU A 199 -5.24 1.94 -14.79
CA GLU A 199 -4.15 1.14 -15.34
C GLU A 199 -2.87 1.96 -15.33
N PHE A 200 -1.77 1.33 -14.95
CA PHE A 200 -0.46 1.96 -14.99
C PHE A 200 0.65 0.92 -15.10
N GLU A 201 1.85 1.40 -15.39
CA GLU A 201 3.04 0.61 -15.65
C GLU A 201 4.00 0.74 -14.46
N ILE A 202 4.47 -0.41 -13.96
CA ILE A 202 5.49 -0.53 -12.93
C ILE A 202 6.76 -1.05 -13.61
N ILE A 203 7.78 -0.21 -13.68
CA ILE A 203 9.08 -0.55 -14.27
C ILE A 203 9.98 -1.11 -13.15
N PHE A 204 10.65 -2.23 -13.40
CA PHE A 204 11.54 -2.83 -12.40
C PHE A 204 12.72 -1.91 -12.11
N GLY A 205 12.99 -1.65 -10.83
CA GLY A 205 14.07 -0.74 -10.39
C GLY A 205 13.70 0.75 -10.40
N GLU A 206 12.67 1.17 -11.12
CA GLU A 206 12.20 2.58 -11.17
C GLU A 206 10.85 2.80 -10.45
N GLY A 207 10.02 1.76 -10.33
CA GLY A 207 8.70 1.84 -9.71
C GLY A 207 7.59 2.28 -10.67
N VAL A 208 6.56 2.96 -10.15
CA VAL A 208 5.41 3.40 -10.96
C VAL A 208 5.85 4.53 -11.90
N SER A 209 5.58 4.38 -13.21
CA SER A 209 5.91 5.39 -14.21
C SER A 209 5.02 6.64 -14.06
N LYS A 210 5.51 7.65 -13.34
CA LYS A 210 4.79 8.91 -13.10
C LYS A 210 4.42 9.62 -14.41
N LEU A 211 5.39 9.74 -15.33
CA LEU A 211 5.17 10.38 -16.64
C LEU A 211 4.15 9.61 -17.49
N GLY A 212 4.22 8.27 -17.46
CA GLY A 212 3.23 7.41 -18.12
C GLY A 212 1.81 7.70 -17.61
N CYS A 213 1.64 7.74 -16.28
CA CYS A 213 0.36 8.04 -15.65
C CYS A 213 -0.16 9.44 -16.02
N VAL A 214 0.70 10.46 -16.01
CA VAL A 214 0.30 11.83 -16.39
C VAL A 214 -0.15 11.87 -17.86
N LEU A 215 0.57 11.21 -18.76
CA LEU A 215 0.21 11.13 -20.18
C LEU A 215 -1.14 10.43 -20.40
N ASP A 216 -1.39 9.32 -19.70
CA ASP A 216 -2.66 8.59 -19.75
C ASP A 216 -3.82 9.41 -19.18
N CYS A 217 -3.61 10.07 -18.05
CA CYS A 217 -4.63 10.95 -17.47
C CYS A 217 -4.91 12.17 -18.36
N ALA A 218 -3.89 12.73 -19.00
CA ALA A 218 -4.03 13.84 -19.93
C ALA A 218 -4.78 13.45 -21.21
N GLU A 219 -4.62 12.21 -21.68
CA GLU A 219 -5.44 11.64 -22.75
C GLU A 219 -6.91 11.49 -22.30
N MET A 220 -7.14 10.95 -21.11
CA MET A 220 -8.51 10.73 -20.58
C MET A 220 -9.27 12.02 -20.24
N THR A 221 -8.55 13.11 -19.97
CA THR A 221 -9.12 14.42 -19.61
C THR A 221 -9.17 15.40 -20.79
N ASP A 222 -8.88 14.95 -22.01
CA ASP A 222 -8.82 15.75 -23.24
C ASP A 222 -7.83 16.94 -23.18
N VAL A 223 -6.90 16.95 -22.21
CA VAL A 223 -5.81 17.94 -22.11
C VAL A 223 -4.79 17.72 -23.22
N LEU A 224 -4.56 16.46 -23.60
CA LEU A 224 -3.73 16.05 -24.72
C LEU A 224 -4.56 15.44 -25.83
N LYS A 225 -4.30 15.84 -27.07
CA LYS A 225 -4.93 15.23 -28.25
C LYS A 225 -4.11 14.03 -28.71
N LYS A 226 -4.77 12.87 -28.79
CA LYS A 226 -4.21 11.64 -29.35
C LYS A 226 -4.60 11.46 -30.81
N GLY A 227 -3.60 11.35 -31.66
CA GLY A 227 -3.71 10.84 -33.04
C GLY A 227 -2.50 9.97 -33.37
N ALA A 228 -1.98 10.06 -34.59
CA ALA A 228 -0.64 9.53 -34.89
C ALA A 228 0.46 10.26 -34.07
N TRP A 229 0.18 11.52 -33.68
CA TRP A 229 1.04 12.37 -32.87
C TRP A 229 0.34 12.77 -31.58
N TYR A 230 1.08 12.78 -30.46
CA TYR A 230 0.65 13.40 -29.21
C TYR A 230 0.88 14.90 -29.29
N SER A 231 -0.17 15.68 -29.08
CA SER A 231 -0.12 17.14 -29.18
C SER A 231 -0.72 17.81 -27.94
N TYR A 232 -0.05 18.86 -27.47
CA TYR A 232 -0.46 19.71 -26.34
C TYR A 232 -0.61 21.15 -26.82
N GLY A 233 -1.84 21.65 -26.92
CA GLY A 233 -2.10 22.93 -27.59
C GLY A 233 -1.53 22.92 -29.01
N ASP A 234 -0.57 23.81 -29.29
CA ASP A 234 0.14 23.90 -30.57
C ASP A 234 1.46 23.09 -30.59
N HIS A 235 1.90 22.54 -29.46
CA HIS A 235 3.14 21.78 -29.35
C HIS A 235 2.94 20.30 -29.70
N ARG A 236 3.78 19.77 -30.59
CA ARG A 236 3.83 18.33 -30.90
C ARG A 236 4.87 17.66 -30.02
N LEU A 237 4.42 16.76 -29.14
CA LEU A 237 5.27 16.04 -28.18
C LEU A 237 6.01 14.87 -28.84
N GLY A 238 5.38 14.19 -29.81
CA GLY A 238 6.01 13.08 -30.52
C GLY A 238 5.02 12.13 -31.20
N GLN A 239 5.55 11.31 -32.12
CA GLN A 239 4.78 10.26 -32.79
C GLN A 239 4.83 8.98 -31.95
N GLY A 240 3.69 8.62 -31.35
CA GLY A 240 3.60 7.46 -30.44
C GLY A 240 4.00 7.78 -28.99
N ARG A 241 3.64 6.84 -28.09
CA ARG A 241 3.74 6.99 -26.62
C ARG A 241 5.20 7.18 -26.16
N ASP A 242 6.12 6.33 -26.62
CA ASP A 242 7.51 6.34 -26.14
C ASP A 242 8.24 7.64 -26.46
N LYS A 243 8.02 8.19 -27.68
CA LYS A 243 8.61 9.46 -28.07
C LYS A 243 8.02 10.64 -27.29
N ALA A 244 6.71 10.61 -27.02
CA ALA A 244 6.08 11.62 -26.19
C ALA A 244 6.62 11.59 -24.74
N LEU A 245 6.83 10.41 -24.17
CA LEU A 245 7.45 10.25 -22.85
C LEU A 245 8.89 10.75 -22.82
N HIS A 246 9.69 10.45 -23.85
CA HIS A 246 11.05 10.97 -23.97
C HIS A 246 11.07 12.49 -24.00
N TYR A 247 10.18 13.10 -24.79
CA TYR A 247 10.07 14.55 -24.90
C TYR A 247 9.68 15.21 -23.58
N LEU A 248 8.74 14.62 -22.83
CA LEU A 248 8.34 15.10 -21.51
C LEU A 248 9.46 14.93 -20.47
N LYS A 249 10.28 13.88 -20.59
CA LYS A 249 11.45 13.66 -19.74
C LYS A 249 12.54 14.71 -19.99
N GLU A 250 12.73 15.13 -21.25
CA GLU A 250 13.67 16.18 -21.62
C GLU A 250 13.17 17.59 -21.26
N ASN A 251 11.85 17.78 -21.09
CA ASN A 251 11.23 19.08 -20.80
C ASN A 251 10.38 19.05 -19.50
N PRO A 252 11.02 19.09 -18.31
CA PRO A 252 10.31 19.00 -17.03
C PRO A 252 9.28 20.11 -16.79
N LEU A 253 9.56 21.34 -17.23
CA LEU A 253 8.65 22.49 -17.08
C LEU A 253 7.30 22.24 -17.75
N LEU A 254 7.32 21.65 -18.95
CA LEU A 254 6.10 21.31 -19.69
C LEU A 254 5.36 20.15 -19.02
N SER A 255 6.09 19.16 -18.50
CA SER A 255 5.50 18.04 -17.76
C SER A 255 4.78 18.52 -16.50
N GLU A 256 5.34 19.46 -15.75
CA GLU A 256 4.71 20.03 -14.55
C GLU A 256 3.46 20.84 -14.90
N GLU A 257 3.50 21.61 -15.98
CA GLU A 257 2.32 22.36 -16.46
C GLU A 257 1.17 21.41 -16.83
N ILE A 258 1.47 20.36 -17.61
CA ILE A 258 0.49 19.33 -17.98
C ILE A 258 -0.03 18.63 -16.72
N GLU A 259 0.84 18.21 -15.81
CA GLU A 259 0.43 17.57 -14.56
C GLU A 259 -0.53 18.46 -13.74
N LYS A 260 -0.25 19.77 -13.67
CA LYS A 260 -1.10 20.73 -12.95
C LYS A 260 -2.48 20.88 -13.60
N LYS A 261 -2.54 20.99 -14.93
CA LYS A 261 -3.82 21.06 -15.66
C LYS A 261 -4.63 19.77 -15.53
N VAL A 262 -3.97 18.62 -15.63
CA VAL A 262 -4.61 17.31 -15.43
C VAL A 262 -5.16 17.18 -14.01
N ARG A 263 -4.40 17.57 -12.98
CA ARG A 263 -4.87 17.53 -11.59
C ARG A 263 -6.12 18.38 -11.40
N LEU A 264 -6.14 19.60 -11.95
CA LEU A 264 -7.32 20.47 -11.90
C LEU A 264 -8.53 19.83 -12.60
N ALA A 265 -8.33 19.32 -13.82
CA ALA A 265 -9.39 18.65 -14.58
C ALA A 265 -9.94 17.39 -13.88
N VAL A 266 -9.09 16.62 -13.19
CA VAL A 266 -9.50 15.45 -12.40
C VAL A 266 -10.29 15.87 -11.16
N THR A 267 -9.90 16.95 -10.48
CA THR A 267 -10.62 17.49 -9.31
C THR A 267 -12.01 18.01 -9.71
N ASP A 268 -12.11 18.75 -10.83
CA ASP A 268 -13.38 19.28 -11.33
C ASP A 268 -14.27 18.19 -11.95
N GLY A 269 -13.66 17.18 -12.58
CA GLY A 269 -14.31 16.03 -13.22
C GLY A 269 -14.99 15.05 -12.26
N ILE A 270 -14.82 15.18 -10.94
CA ILE A 270 -15.60 14.43 -9.94
C ILE A 270 -17.11 14.64 -10.14
N GLY A 271 -17.52 15.75 -10.78
CA GLY A 271 -18.91 16.06 -11.14
C GLY A 271 -19.47 15.45 -12.43
N GLN A 272 -18.67 15.12 -13.47
CA GLN A 272 -19.21 14.94 -14.85
C GLN A 272 -18.72 13.74 -15.68
N VAL A 273 -17.95 12.78 -15.15
CA VAL A 273 -17.60 11.58 -15.95
C VAL A 273 -18.74 10.56 -15.94
N GLY A 274 -19.78 10.82 -16.75
CA GLY A 274 -20.98 9.99 -16.92
C GLY A 274 -21.03 9.21 -18.24
N SER A 275 -20.02 9.28 -19.12
CA SER A 275 -20.17 8.83 -20.51
C SER A 275 -19.34 7.61 -20.96
N TYR A 276 -18.33 7.16 -20.21
CA TYR A 276 -17.38 6.15 -20.74
C TYR A 276 -17.52 4.71 -20.20
N VAL A 277 -18.57 4.38 -19.44
CA VAL A 277 -18.75 3.02 -18.85
C VAL A 277 -19.47 2.04 -19.78
N LYS A 278 -19.92 2.44 -20.98
CA LYS A 278 -20.83 1.60 -21.78
C LYS A 278 -20.22 0.43 -22.57
N SER A 279 -18.90 0.20 -22.60
CA SER A 279 -18.33 -0.83 -23.49
C SER A 279 -17.66 -2.04 -22.83
N SER A 280 -17.71 -2.20 -21.50
CA SER A 280 -17.04 -3.37 -20.88
C SER A 280 -17.67 -3.84 -19.57
N MET A 281 -19.00 -3.90 -19.48
CA MET A 281 -19.67 -4.67 -18.43
C MET A 281 -20.12 -6.01 -19.01
N GLN A 282 -19.63 -7.11 -18.43
CA GLN A 282 -20.20 -8.44 -18.62
C GLN A 282 -21.43 -8.59 -17.69
N PRO A 283 -22.40 -9.46 -18.03
CA PRO A 283 -23.68 -9.57 -17.31
C PRO A 283 -23.58 -9.98 -15.83
N ASP A 284 -22.44 -10.51 -15.38
CA ASP A 284 -22.31 -11.14 -14.06
C ASP A 284 -22.22 -10.16 -12.88
N ASP A 285 -22.14 -8.84 -13.12
CA ASP A 285 -22.04 -7.81 -12.07
C ASP A 285 -23.42 -7.36 -11.51
N GLU A 286 -24.56 -7.78 -12.09
CA GLU A 286 -25.91 -7.39 -11.62
C GLU A 286 -26.39 -8.15 -10.37
N ASP A 287 -25.95 -9.40 -10.18
CA ASP A 287 -26.47 -10.28 -9.11
C ASP A 287 -25.98 -9.90 -7.69
N MET A 288 -24.91 -9.10 -7.58
CA MET A 288 -24.35 -8.65 -6.30
C MET A 288 -25.26 -7.69 -5.51
N PHE A 289 -26.31 -7.15 -6.13
CA PHE A 289 -27.19 -6.16 -5.50
C PHE A 289 -28.43 -6.78 -4.84
N GLN A 290 -28.80 -8.01 -5.19
CA GLN A 290 -30.03 -8.64 -4.65
C GLN A 290 -29.83 -9.39 -3.33
N GLU A 291 -28.60 -9.75 -2.96
CA GLU A 291 -28.33 -10.48 -1.70
C GLU A 291 -28.03 -9.58 -0.47
N LEU A 292 -28.22 -8.25 -0.58
CA LEU A 292 -27.96 -7.29 0.50
C LEU A 292 -29.21 -6.52 0.98
N GLN A 293 -30.41 -7.06 0.76
CA GLN A 293 -31.63 -6.65 1.46
C GLN A 293 -32.14 -7.73 2.41
#